data_AF-A0A0G1N3H7-F1
#
_entry.id   AF-A0A0G1N3H7-F1
#
_cell.length_a   1.000
_cell.length_b   1.000
_cell.length_c   1.000
_cell.angle_alpha   90.00
_cell.angle_beta   90.00
_cell.angle_gamma   90.00
#
_symmetry.space_group_name_H-M   'P 1'
#
loop_
_entity.id
_entity.type
_entity.pdbx_description
1 polymer ?
#
loop_
_entity_poly.entity_id
_entity_poly.type
_entity_poly.pdbx_seq_one_letter_code
_entity_poly.pdbx_strand_id
1 'polypeptide(L)' 'MSEGSELDTIPDSKDFDVSAKVTEFKELKGEIYACGSCLKVRGKEESKICPVSTMSDLLKMVEKSDKVLVFG' A
#
# COMPACT_ATOMS: atom_id res chain seq x y z
N MET A 1 5.79 6.72 11.25
CA MET A 1 4.43 7.16 10.81
C MET A 1 4.41 7.27 9.29
N SER A 2 3.54 6.49 8.62
CA SER A 2 3.44 6.30 7.14
C SER A 2 4.51 5.41 6.48
N GLU A 3 5.17 4.52 7.23
CA GLU A 3 6.13 3.55 6.67
C GLU A 3 5.49 2.53 5.71
N GLY A 4 4.16 2.36 5.75
CA GLY A 4 3.44 1.52 4.80
C GLY A 4 3.66 1.90 3.32
N SER A 5 4.06 3.15 3.01
CA SER A 5 4.43 3.55 1.65
C SER A 5 5.73 2.93 1.15
N GLU A 6 6.44 2.17 1.99
CA GLU A 6 7.75 1.60 1.69
C GLU A 6 7.69 0.10 1.37
N LEU A 7 6.49 -0.46 1.18
CA LEU A 7 6.23 -1.88 0.94
C LEU A 7 7.20 -2.51 -0.07
N ASP A 8 7.44 -1.84 -1.20
CA ASP A 8 8.28 -2.36 -2.29
C ASP A 8 9.78 -2.45 -1.96
N THR A 9 10.18 -1.92 -0.80
CA THR A 9 11.57 -1.92 -0.32
C THR A 9 11.76 -2.79 0.92
N ILE A 10 10.70 -3.41 1.43
CA ILE A 10 10.77 -4.29 2.60
C ILE A 10 11.33 -5.64 2.15
N PRO A 11 12.52 -6.06 2.64
CA PRO A 11 13.06 -7.36 2.31
C PRO A 11 12.29 -8.46 3.05
N ASP A 12 12.17 -9.61 2.41
CA ASP A 12 11.69 -10.82 3.09
C ASP A 12 12.65 -11.24 4.20
N SER A 13 12.08 -11.81 5.25
CA SER A 13 12.81 -12.27 6.43
C SER A 13 12.48 -13.74 6.72
N LYS A 14 13.16 -14.32 7.71
CA LYS A 14 12.90 -15.71 8.13
C LYS A 14 11.44 -15.92 8.58
N ASP A 15 10.85 -14.90 9.22
CA ASP A 15 9.53 -15.00 9.85
C ASP A 15 8.42 -14.38 8.99
N PHE A 16 8.78 -13.54 8.01
CA PHE A 16 7.83 -12.81 7.16
C PHE A 16 8.25 -12.85 5.69
N ASP A 17 7.43 -13.52 4.88
CA ASP A 17 7.48 -13.50 3.42
C ASP A 17 6.46 -12.47 2.90
N VAL A 18 6.92 -11.22 2.81
CA VAL A 18 6.11 -10.07 2.42
C VAL A 18 5.81 -10.15 0.92
N SER A 19 6.78 -10.54 0.12
CA SER A 19 6.64 -10.69 -1.34
C SER A 19 5.56 -11.70 -1.72
N ALA A 20 5.51 -12.86 -1.06
CA ALA A 20 4.46 -13.85 -1.29
C ALA A 20 3.08 -13.31 -0.90
N LYS A 21 2.98 -12.58 0.22
CA LYS A 21 1.71 -12.01 0.68
C LYS A 21 1.19 -10.91 -0.24
N VAL A 22 2.07 -10.08 -0.79
CA VAL A 22 1.70 -9.09 -1.81
C VAL A 22 1.18 -9.77 -3.08
N THR A 23 1.84 -10.86 -3.50
CA THR A 23 1.41 -11.64 -4.67
C THR A 23 0.03 -12.27 -4.43
N GLU A 24 -0.15 -12.97 -3.31
CA GLU A 24 -1.42 -13.60 -2.91
C GLU A 24 -2.56 -12.58 -2.87
N PHE A 25 -2.32 -11.40 -2.27
CA PHE A 25 -3.33 -10.35 -2.18
C PHE A 25 -3.79 -9.88 -3.56
N LYS A 26 -2.87 -9.75 -4.52
CA LYS A 26 -3.20 -9.38 -5.90
C LYS A 26 -3.92 -10.48 -6.66
N GLU A 27 -3.54 -11.74 -6.47
CA GLU A 27 -4.24 -12.89 -7.07
C GLU A 27 -5.69 -12.97 -6.58
N LEU A 28 -5.95 -12.58 -5.33
CA LEU A 28 -7.28 -12.42 -4.75
C LEU A 28 -8.01 -11.14 -5.21
N LYS A 29 -7.47 -10.43 -6.22
CA LYS A 29 -7.99 -9.17 -6.78
C LYS A 29 -7.99 -8.00 -5.78
N GLY A 30 -7.14 -8.06 -4.76
CA GLY A 30 -6.90 -6.95 -3.85
C GLY A 30 -6.12 -5.83 -4.54
N GLU A 31 -6.49 -4.59 -4.24
CA GLU A 31 -5.84 -3.39 -4.76
C GLU A 31 -4.95 -2.77 -3.67
N ILE A 32 -3.72 -2.41 -4.05
CA ILE A 32 -2.74 -1.78 -3.14
C ILE A 32 -2.44 -0.40 -3.68
N TYR A 33 -2.50 0.61 -2.81
CA TYR A 33 -2.25 2.00 -3.17
C TYR A 33 -1.21 2.62 -2.25
N ALA A 34 -0.36 3.49 -2.81
CA ALA A 34 0.60 4.28 -2.06
C ALA A 34 0.23 5.77 -2.07
N CYS A 35 0.36 6.43 -0.91
CA CYS A 35 0.17 7.86 -0.83
C CYS A 35 1.31 8.60 -1.57
N GLY A 36 0.96 9.35 -2.62
CA GLY A 36 1.95 10.01 -3.47
C GLY A 36 2.83 11.04 -2.74
N SER A 37 2.26 11.81 -1.80
CA SER A 37 3.05 12.75 -1.00
C SER A 37 4.01 12.05 -0.04
N CYS A 38 3.62 10.90 0.54
CA CYS A 38 4.49 10.10 1.39
C CYS A 38 5.69 9.53 0.62
N LEU A 39 5.49 9.08 -0.62
CA LEU A 39 6.58 8.63 -1.49
C LEU A 39 7.53 9.79 -1.85
N LYS A 40 6.97 10.93 -2.25
CA LYS A 40 7.74 12.12 -2.66
C LYS A 40 8.65 12.63 -1.54
N VAL A 41 8.15 12.72 -0.30
CA VAL A 41 8.94 13.14 0.86
C VAL A 41 10.11 12.20 1.14
N ARG A 42 9.98 10.92 0.74
CA ARG A 42 11.02 9.89 0.89
C ARG A 42 11.90 9.72 -0.35
N GLY A 43 11.73 10.55 -1.38
CA GLY A 43 12.46 10.43 -2.64
C GLY A 43 12.18 9.13 -3.41
N LYS A 44 10.99 8.54 -3.21
CA LYS A 44 10.55 7.33 -3.92
C LYS A 44 9.56 7.70 -5.02
N GLU A 45 9.52 6.88 -6.06
CA GLU A 45 8.55 6.96 -7.15
C GLU A 45 7.50 5.84 -7.05
N GLU A 46 6.46 5.93 -7.87
CA GLU A 46 5.44 4.89 -7.96
C GLU A 46 6.02 3.58 -8.48
N SER A 47 5.42 2.45 -8.08
CA SER A 47 5.82 1.14 -8.56
C SER A 47 4.66 0.45 -9.27
N LYS A 48 4.99 -0.59 -10.06
CA LYS A 48 3.97 -1.49 -10.64
C LYS A 48 3.20 -2.25 -9.56
N ILE A 49 3.76 -2.35 -8.35
CA ILE A 49 3.14 -3.05 -7.25
C ILE A 49 2.09 -2.15 -6.58
N CYS A 50 2.45 -0.90 -6.30
CA CYS A 50 1.65 0.08 -5.59
C CYS A 50 1.49 1.36 -6.42
N PRO A 51 0.45 1.47 -7.28
CA PRO A 51 0.10 2.72 -7.93
C PRO A 51 -0.17 3.83 -6.90
N VAL A 52 0.13 5.07 -7.30
CA VAL A 52 -0.13 6.24 -6.45
C VAL A 52 -1.62 6.53 -6.36
N SER A 53 -2.08 6.82 -5.15
CA SER A 53 -3.43 7.35 -4.88
C SER A 53 -3.37 8.76 -4.29
N THR A 54 -4.48 9.48 -4.44
CA THR A 54 -4.70 10.81 -3.88
C THR A 54 -5.58 10.75 -2.62
N MET A 55 -5.69 11.87 -1.91
CA MET A 55 -6.62 11.99 -0.78
C MET A 55 -8.08 11.82 -1.20
N SER A 56 -8.42 12.24 -2.43
CA SER A 56 -9.76 12.06 -3.00
C SER A 56 -10.08 10.58 -3.24
N ASP A 57 -9.08 9.77 -3.60
CA ASP A 57 -9.27 8.33 -3.81
C ASP A 57 -9.45 7.61 -2.47
N LEU A 58 -8.68 8.01 -1.44
CA LEU A 58 -8.87 7.51 -0.09
C LEU A 58 -10.26 7.86 0.45
N LEU A 59 -10.72 9.10 0.25
CA LEU A 59 -12.07 9.50 0.67
C LEU A 59 -13.15 8.63 -0.01
N LYS A 60 -13.05 8.43 -1.33
CA LYS A 60 -13.97 7.55 -2.06
C LYS A 60 -13.93 6.10 -1.56
N MET A 61 -12.75 5.59 -1.21
CA MET A 61 -12.60 4.25 -0.64
C MET A 61 -13.35 4.14 0.69
N VAL A 62 -13.17 5.13 1.57
CA VAL A 62 -13.82 5.18 2.89
C VAL A 62 -15.34 5.29 2.74
N GLU A 63 -15.83 6.20 1.89
CA GLU A 63 -17.27 6.40 1.67
C GLU A 63 -17.99 5.18 1.09
N LYS A 64 -17.27 4.38 0.28
CA LYS A 64 -17.83 3.19 -0.38
C LYS A 64 -17.68 1.90 0.44
N SER A 65 -16.94 1.94 1.53
CA SER A 65 -16.65 0.75 2.35
C SER A 65 -17.63 0.65 3.51
N ASP A 66 -18.19 -0.54 3.74
CA ASP A 66 -19.02 -0.79 4.93
C ASP A 66 -18.20 -0.72 6.23
N LYS A 67 -16.90 -1.04 6.14
CA LYS A 67 -15.95 -1.07 7.25
C LYS A 67 -14.57 -0.64 6.80
N VAL A 68 -13.88 0.09 7.67
CA VAL A 68 -12.48 0.52 7.48
C VAL A 68 -11.67 0.10 8.70
N LEU A 69 -10.54 -0.57 8.46
CA LEU A 69 -9.58 -0.96 9.48
C LEU A 69 -8.32 -0.11 9.32
N VAL A 70 -7.83 0.45 10.43
CA VAL A 70 -6.60 1.24 10.46
C VAL A 70 -5.60 0.55 11.39
N PHE A 71 -4.42 0.26 10.86
CA PHE A 71 -3.30 -0.31 11.60
C PHE A 71 -2.27 0.79 11.86
N GLY A 72 -1.83 0.90 13.11
CA GLY A 72 -0.91 1.95 13.60
C GLY A 72 0.51 1.44 13.79
#